data_AF-A0AAW8UEE5-F1
#
_entry.id   AF-A0AAW8UEE5-F1
#
_cell.length_a   1.000
_cell.length_b   1.000
_cell.length_c   1.000
_cell.angle_alpha   90.00
_cell.angle_beta   90.00
_cell.angle_gamma   90.00
#
_symmetry.space_group_name_H-M   'P 1'
#
loop_
_entity.id
_entity.type
_entity.pdbx_description
1 polymer ?
#
loop_
_entity_poly.entity_id
_entity_poly.type
_entity_poly.pdbx_seq_one_letter_code
_entity_poly.pdbx_strand_id
1 'polypeptide(L)'
;MKCNQQLTPIFTSLDHVGKVARVKNQYPNVVAGGFVFHFTPYKLTDDFSQFLEYCHSSPLYYNQIKKITNLSGQALYNIPKSKLMKLLLSLPNKDEQVRINSQVEQYMSKISLLEKQFGFVR
;
A
#
# COMPACT_ATOMS: atom_id res chain seq x y z
N MET A 1 7.25 0.52 -15.80
CA MET A 1 6.82 0.68 -14.40
C MET A 1 8.07 0.80 -13.54
N LYS A 2 8.16 1.81 -12.68
CA LYS A 2 9.39 2.10 -11.94
C LYS A 2 9.42 1.31 -10.63
N CYS A 3 10.60 0.84 -10.25
CA CYS A 3 10.85 0.31 -8.91
C CYS A 3 10.40 1.34 -7.85
N ASN A 4 9.90 0.86 -6.71
CA ASN A 4 9.48 1.66 -5.56
C ASN A 4 8.25 2.57 -5.76
N GLN A 5 7.59 2.49 -6.92
CA GLN A 5 6.21 2.98 -7.08
C GLN A 5 5.23 2.10 -6.33
N GLN A 6 4.08 2.67 -5.99
CA GLN A 6 2.98 1.94 -5.39
C GLN A 6 1.72 2.04 -6.25
N LEU A 7 0.93 0.98 -6.23
CA LEU A 7 -0.22 0.78 -7.09
C LEU A 7 -1.45 0.49 -6.23
N THR A 8 -2.59 1.07 -6.59
CA THR A 8 -3.89 0.70 -5.99
C THR A 8 -4.97 0.71 -7.06
N PRO A 9 -5.93 -0.25 -7.04
CA PRO A 9 -7.06 -0.21 -7.95
C PRO A 9 -7.93 1.02 -7.70
N ILE A 10 -8.44 1.63 -8.77
CA ILE A 10 -9.32 2.82 -8.72
C ILE A 10 -10.71 2.43 -8.22
N PHE A 11 -11.22 1.30 -8.70
CA PHE A 11 -12.49 0.72 -8.30
C PHE A 11 -12.37 -0.77 -8.02
N THR A 12 -13.05 -1.25 -6.99
CA THR A 12 -13.06 -2.66 -6.59
C THR A 12 -14.22 -2.94 -5.62
N SER A 13 -14.38 -4.17 -5.14
CA SER A 13 -15.25 -4.49 -4.02
C SER A 13 -14.82 -3.78 -2.73
N LEU A 14 -15.76 -3.62 -1.79
CA LEU A 14 -15.50 -2.98 -0.49
C LEU A 14 -14.38 -3.68 0.31
N ASP A 15 -14.28 -5.01 0.20
CA ASP A 15 -13.27 -5.80 0.91
C ASP A 15 -11.85 -5.62 0.35
N HIS A 16 -11.72 -5.03 -0.83
CA HIS A 16 -10.45 -4.87 -1.53
C HIS A 16 -10.08 -3.41 -1.78
N VAL A 17 -10.96 -2.46 -1.45
CA VAL A 17 -10.70 -1.04 -1.62
C VAL A 17 -9.53 -0.59 -0.76
N GLY A 18 -8.65 0.26 -1.31
CA GLY A 18 -7.50 0.78 -0.59
C GLY A 18 -6.35 -0.20 -0.39
N LYS A 19 -6.40 -1.40 -0.99
CA LYS A 19 -5.21 -2.27 -1.04
C LYS A 19 -4.14 -1.63 -1.91
N VAL A 20 -2.91 -1.58 -1.40
CA VAL A 20 -1.77 -0.96 -2.08
C VAL A 20 -0.66 -1.99 -2.21
N ALA A 21 -0.03 -2.04 -3.39
CA ALA A 21 1.11 -2.91 -3.66
C ALA A 21 2.34 -2.08 -4.06
N ARG A 22 3.53 -2.45 -3.58
CA ARG A 22 4.80 -1.84 -3.99
C ARG A 22 5.44 -2.62 -5.14
N VAL A 23 5.95 -1.89 -6.13
CA VAL A 23 6.72 -2.43 -7.24
C VAL A 23 8.15 -2.71 -6.76
N LYS A 24 8.51 -3.99 -6.58
CA LYS A 24 9.84 -4.39 -6.06
C LYS A 24 10.95 -4.41 -7.12
N ASN A 25 10.60 -4.51 -8.40
CA ASN A 25 11.56 -4.63 -9.48
C ASN A 25 11.35 -3.54 -10.53
N GLN A 26 12.40 -3.24 -11.29
CA GLN A 26 12.28 -2.37 -12.45
C GLN A 26 11.66 -3.15 -13.62
N TYR A 27 10.57 -2.65 -14.19
CA TYR A 27 9.93 -3.26 -15.35
C TYR A 27 9.94 -2.28 -16.54
N PRO A 28 10.95 -2.33 -17.43
CA PRO A 28 10.98 -1.49 -18.63
C PRO A 28 9.82 -1.86 -19.56
N ASN A 29 9.22 -0.86 -20.22
CA ASN A 29 8.12 -1.03 -21.18
C ASN A 29 6.84 -1.70 -20.64
N VAL A 30 6.68 -1.78 -19.33
CA VAL A 30 5.46 -2.29 -18.67
C VAL A 30 4.66 -1.13 -18.09
N VAL A 31 3.33 -1.17 -18.26
CA VAL A 31 2.37 -0.24 -17.63
C VAL A 31 1.32 -1.01 -16.86
N ALA A 32 0.76 -0.44 -15.79
CA ALA A 32 -0.43 -0.99 -15.17
C ALA A 32 -1.66 -0.69 -16.05
N GLY A 33 -2.73 -1.48 -15.88
CA GLY A 33 -4.00 -1.24 -16.59
C GLY A 33 -4.61 0.13 -16.26
N GLY A 34 -5.54 0.59 -17.10
CA GLY A 34 -6.13 1.94 -17.02
C GLY A 34 -6.90 2.25 -15.73
N PHE A 35 -7.17 1.24 -14.89
CA PHE A 35 -7.93 1.36 -13.64
C PHE A 35 -7.08 1.19 -12.39
N VAL A 36 -5.82 1.63 -12.47
CA VAL A 36 -4.85 1.58 -11.37
C VAL A 36 -4.28 2.98 -11.15
N PHE A 37 -4.34 3.46 -9.90
CA PHE A 37 -3.61 4.65 -9.51
C PHE A 37 -2.15 4.32 -9.23
N HIS A 38 -1.25 5.19 -9.68
CA HIS A 38 0.17 5.15 -9.38
C HIS A 38 0.52 6.21 -8.35
N PHE A 39 0.96 5.79 -7.17
CA PHE A 39 1.66 6.67 -6.25
C PHE A 39 3.15 6.61 -6.58
N THR A 40 3.71 7.76 -6.97
CA THR A 40 5.14 7.91 -7.19
C THR A 40 5.68 8.80 -6.09
N PRO A 41 6.32 8.23 -5.06
CA PRO A 41 6.94 9.02 -4.01
C PRO A 41 8.02 9.95 -4.59
N TYR A 42 8.24 11.10 -3.93
CA TYR A 42 9.27 12.06 -4.36
C TYR A 42 10.68 11.46 -4.35
N LYS A 43 10.94 10.53 -3.43
CA LYS A 43 12.18 9.72 -3.38
C LYS A 43 11.81 8.26 -3.60
N LEU A 44 12.46 7.58 -4.54
CA LEU A 44 12.21 6.15 -4.84
C LEU A 44 13.22 5.23 -4.16
N THR A 45 13.54 5.50 -2.89
CA THR A 45 14.44 4.67 -2.09
C THR A 45 13.69 3.51 -1.44
N ASP A 46 14.34 2.37 -1.27
CA ASP A 46 13.70 1.17 -0.71
C ASP A 46 13.14 1.42 0.69
N ASP A 47 13.93 2.01 1.59
CA ASP A 47 13.47 2.32 2.96
C ASP A 47 12.20 3.18 2.98
N PHE A 48 12.15 4.19 2.13
CA PHE A 48 11.03 5.11 2.11
C PHE A 48 9.78 4.45 1.54
N SER A 49 9.92 3.75 0.42
CA SER A 49 8.78 3.10 -0.22
C SER A 49 8.28 1.89 0.57
N GLN A 50 9.15 1.18 1.30
CA GLN A 50 8.76 0.13 2.24
C GLN A 50 8.03 0.72 3.46
N PHE A 51 8.50 1.85 3.99
CA PHE A 51 7.79 2.55 5.06
C PHE A 51 6.38 2.97 4.60
N LEU A 52 6.27 3.58 3.42
CA LEU A 52 4.99 3.94 2.82
C LEU A 52 4.09 2.71 2.60
N GLU A 53 4.66 1.55 2.25
CA GLU A 53 3.91 0.30 2.05
C GLU A 53 3.24 -0.13 3.36
N TYR A 54 3.95 -0.08 4.48
CA TYR A 54 3.37 -0.33 5.80
C TYR A 54 2.34 0.72 6.20
N CYS A 55 2.61 2.00 5.94
CA CYS A 55 1.66 3.07 6.20
C CYS A 55 0.34 2.87 5.44
N HIS A 56 0.40 2.55 4.15
CA HIS A 56 -0.79 2.31 3.33
C HIS A 56 -1.50 0.99 3.68
N SER A 57 -0.79 0.02 4.24
CA SER A 57 -1.37 -1.21 4.77
C SER A 57 -1.96 -1.05 6.17
N SER A 58 -1.76 0.09 6.82
CA SER A 58 -2.20 0.31 8.19
C SER A 58 -3.73 0.50 8.30
N PRO A 59 -4.35 0.10 9.43
CA PRO A 59 -5.77 0.38 9.69
C PRO A 59 -6.11 1.87 9.63
N LEU A 60 -5.16 2.75 9.99
CA LEU A 60 -5.35 4.20 9.96
C LEU A 60 -5.57 4.71 8.53
N TYR A 61 -4.74 4.27 7.59
CA TYR A 61 -4.90 4.62 6.17
C TYR A 61 -6.17 4.00 5.59
N TYR A 62 -6.41 2.72 5.87
CA TYR A 62 -7.61 2.02 5.40
C TYR A 62 -8.91 2.70 5.84
N ASN A 63 -8.98 3.15 7.11
CA ASN A 63 -10.12 3.89 7.64
C ASN A 63 -10.32 5.24 6.94
N GLN A 64 -9.23 5.92 6.55
CA GLN A 64 -9.32 7.14 5.75
C GLN A 64 -9.84 6.85 4.34
N ILE A 65 -9.35 5.80 3.68
CA ILE A 65 -9.81 5.39 2.34
C ILE A 65 -11.31 5.07 2.36
N LYS A 66 -11.77 4.27 3.32
CA LYS A 66 -13.20 3.92 3.46
C LYS A 66 -14.10 5.15 3.53
N LYS A 67 -13.69 6.19 4.26
CA LYS A 67 -14.47 7.44 4.41
C LYS A 67 -14.59 8.25 3.12
N ILE A 68 -13.62 8.12 2.21
CA ILE A 68 -13.63 8.87 0.95
C ILE A 68 -14.18 8.07 -0.22
N THR A 69 -14.32 6.76 -0.05
CA THR A 69 -14.79 5.83 -1.06
C THR A 69 -16.30 5.95 -1.20
N ASN A 70 -16.78 6.02 -2.44
CA ASN A 70 -18.21 6.08 -2.73
C ASN A 70 -18.62 4.83 -3.52
N LEU A 71 -19.85 4.35 -3.29
CA LEU A 71 -20.47 3.38 -4.18
C LEU A 71 -20.67 4.03 -5.56
N SER A 72 -20.25 3.35 -6.61
CA SER A 72 -20.39 3.77 -7.99
C SER A 72 -21.01 2.65 -8.82
N GLY A 73 -22.18 2.91 -9.41
CA GLY A 73 -22.83 2.00 -10.35
C GLY A 73 -23.03 0.57 -9.81
N GLN A 74 -22.65 -0.43 -10.62
CA GLN A 74 -22.85 -1.88 -10.42
C GLN A 74 -22.07 -2.46 -9.22
N ALA A 75 -22.35 -1.99 -8.00
CA ALA A 75 -21.74 -2.46 -6.75
C ALA A 75 -20.20 -2.30 -6.63
N LEU A 76 -19.58 -1.48 -7.49
CA LEU A 76 -18.16 -1.15 -7.41
C LEU A 76 -17.95 0.08 -6.54
N TYR A 77 -16.90 0.06 -5.73
CA TYR A 77 -16.52 1.17 -4.86
C TYR A 77 -15.36 1.93 -5.49
N ASN A 78 -15.55 3.22 -5.75
CA ASN A 78 -14.57 4.07 -6.41
C ASN A 78 -13.86 5.00 -5.42
N ILE A 79 -12.55 5.15 -5.59
CA ILE A 79 -11.73 6.09 -4.81
C ILE A 79 -11.57 7.40 -5.61
N PRO A 80 -12.23 8.50 -5.23
CA PRO A 80 -12.08 9.76 -5.94
C PRO A 80 -10.69 10.35 -5.73
N LYS A 81 -9.93 10.54 -6.82
CA LYS A 81 -8.57 11.10 -6.82
C LYS A 81 -8.46 12.40 -6.01
N SER A 82 -9.45 13.29 -6.12
CA SER A 82 -9.47 14.58 -5.43
C SER A 82 -9.52 14.48 -3.91
N LYS A 83 -10.13 13.42 -3.35
CA LYS A 83 -10.12 13.14 -1.91
C LYS A 83 -8.91 12.31 -1.50
N LEU A 84 -8.47 11.37 -2.35
CA LEU A 84 -7.29 10.55 -2.13
C LEU A 84 -6.03 11.40 -1.90
N MET A 85 -5.84 12.45 -2.70
CA MET A 85 -4.71 13.38 -2.57
C MET A 85 -4.73 14.22 -1.28
N LYS A 86 -5.84 14.20 -0.53
CA LYS A 86 -6.00 14.93 0.74
C LYS A 86 -5.85 14.04 1.97
N LEU A 87 -5.61 12.73 1.78
CA LEU A 87 -5.42 11.82 2.91
C LEU A 87 -4.12 12.15 3.63
N LEU A 88 -4.14 11.98 4.95
CA LEU A 88 -3.03 12.31 5.82
C LEU A 88 -2.17 11.07 6.07
N LEU A 89 -0.85 11.27 6.02
CA LEU A 89 0.14 10.28 6.36
C LEU A 89 1.17 10.86 7.32
N SER A 90 1.43 10.18 8.43
CA SER A 90 2.48 10.56 9.37
C SER A 90 3.84 10.28 8.75
N LEU A 91 4.67 11.31 8.61
CA LEU A 91 6.00 11.21 8.01
C LEU A 91 7.07 11.53 9.06
N PRO A 92 7.57 10.52 9.80
CA PRO A 92 8.65 10.73 10.76
C PRO A 92 9.98 10.99 10.05
N ASN A 93 11.03 11.28 10.82
CA ASN A 93 12.39 11.43 10.27
C ASN A 93 12.89 10.12 9.63
N LYS A 94 13.96 10.21 8.84
CA LYS A 94 14.48 9.06 8.07
C LYS A 94 14.88 7.88 8.96
N ASP A 95 15.59 8.15 10.07
CA ASP A 95 16.10 7.10 10.95
C ASP A 95 14.94 6.32 11.59
N GLU A 96 13.87 7.01 11.95
CA GLU A 96 12.65 6.40 12.48
C GLU A 96 11.91 5.57 11.43
N GLN A 97 11.90 5.99 10.15
CA GLN A 97 11.33 5.17 9.07
C GLN A 97 12.08 3.83 8.93
N VAL A 98 13.42 3.87 8.96
CA VAL A 98 14.27 2.66 8.87
C VAL A 98 14.06 1.75 10.09
N ARG A 99 13.98 2.34 11.29
CA ARG A 99 13.70 1.60 12.53
C ARG A 99 12.36 0.89 12.47
N ILE A 100 11.30 1.59 12.01
CA ILE A 100 9.96 1.01 11.85
C ILE A 100 10.00 -0.14 10.86
N ASN A 101 10.65 0.02 9.70
CA ASN A 101 10.73 -1.04 8.70
C ASN A 101 11.36 -2.31 9.27
N SER A 102 12.50 -2.15 9.93
CA SER A 102 13.23 -3.26 10.54
C SER A 102 12.38 -3.99 11.57
N GLN A 103 11.63 -3.25 12.38
CA GLN A 103 10.79 -3.82 13.43
C GLN A 103 9.58 -4.58 12.87
N VAL A 104 8.92 -4.04 11.85
CA VAL A 104 7.79 -4.69 11.17
C VAL A 104 8.26 -5.97 10.48
N GLU A 105 9.38 -5.92 9.76
CA GLU A 105 9.95 -7.08 9.07
C GLU A 105 10.31 -8.21 10.04
N GLN A 106 10.88 -7.86 11.20
CA GLN A 106 11.17 -8.82 12.26
C GLN A 106 9.89 -9.51 12.76
N TYR A 107 8.81 -8.76 12.98
CA TYR A 107 7.54 -9.35 13.42
C TYR A 107 6.89 -10.21 12.34
N MET A 108 6.88 -9.76 11.08
CA MET A 108 6.35 -10.54 9.96
C MET A 108 7.11 -11.86 9.77
N SER A 109 8.44 -11.84 9.95
CA SER A 109 9.27 -13.04 9.91
C SER A 109 8.91 -14.03 11.03
N LYS A 110 8.68 -13.53 12.25
CA LYS A 110 8.24 -14.36 13.40
C LYS A 110 6.86 -14.97 13.16
N ILE A 111 5.91 -14.18 12.65
CA ILE A 111 4.57 -14.66 12.29
C ILE A 111 4.68 -15.79 11.25
N SER A 112 5.45 -15.57 10.19
CA SER A 112 5.65 -16.54 9.12
C SER A 112 6.27 -17.86 9.63
N LEU A 113 7.17 -17.80 10.63
CA LEU A 113 7.74 -18.99 11.27
C LEU A 113 6.70 -19.76 12.08
N LEU A 114 5.88 -19.06 12.86
CA LEU A 114 4.81 -19.66 13.66
C LEU A 114 3.73 -20.29 12.77
N GLU A 115 3.32 -19.59 11.70
CA GLU A 115 2.37 -20.11 10.72
C GLU A 115 2.84 -21.46 10.13
N LYS A 116 4.13 -21.57 9.79
CA LYS A 116 4.75 -22.84 9.35
C LYS A 116 4.74 -23.90 10.44
N GLN A 117 5.03 -23.54 11.68
CA GLN A 117 5.07 -24.49 12.80
C GLN A 117 3.70 -25.10 13.10
N PHE A 118 2.63 -24.31 12.98
CA PHE A 118 1.26 -24.75 13.26
C PHE A 118 0.50 -25.24 12.02
N GLY A 119 1.16 -25.35 10.86
CA GLY A 119 0.55 -25.86 9.62
C GLY A 119 -0.43 -24.90 8.95
N PHE A 120 -0.45 -23.62 9.33
CA PHE A 120 -1.19 -22.58 8.63
C PHE A 120 -0.37 -22.12 7.43
N VAL A 121 -0.42 -22.86 6.32
CA VAL A 121 0.18 -22.39 5.07
C VAL A 121 -0.86 -21.53 4.35
N ARG A 122 -0.58 -20.24 4.18
CA ARG A 122 -1.27 -19.39 3.20
C ARG A 122 -0.66 -19.54 1.82
#